data_AF-A0A8J4DB90-F1
#
_entry.id   AF-A0A8J4DB90-F1
#
_cell.length_a   1.000
_cell.length_b   1.000
_cell.length_c   1.000
_cell.angle_alpha   90.00
_cell.angle_beta   90.00
_cell.angle_gamma   90.00
#
_symmetry.space_group_name_H-M   'P 1'
#
loop_
_entity.id
_entity.type
_entity.pdbx_description
1 polymer ?
#
loop_
_entity_poly.entity_id
_entity_poly.type
_entity_poly.pdbx_seq_one_letter_code
_entity_poly.pdbx_strand_id
1 'polypeptide(L)'
;MRIIQKSFILAVTTVGAFHLLVPRSVKMAFFANLVEMARAPVLNDVSTDLEDPPSYIVAQHGPLPEHWKPRIRAAYPYIQPLRILLPATPNRATILPLETALPAVISEASPTIIPAPAAKPILDALIAVANAMPQWHVERVIPDIKGSGSADAADAEATAAVASGPDAILVEAVATTRLLKFKDDVVVRVRPERGSTAAAELDVGASASAGQEAVVLRVDVRSTSRVGKGDLAANARRIRMFLDKLRTELEQRGLKVATSKP
;
A
#
# COMPACT_ATOMS: atom_id res chain seq x y z
N MET A 1 -35.29 10.62 9.89
CA MET A 1 -33.97 10.51 9.22
C MET A 1 -34.01 10.99 7.76
N ARG A 2 -34.64 12.15 7.46
CA ARG A 2 -34.74 12.76 6.10
C ARG A 2 -34.17 14.20 6.02
N ILE A 3 -33.65 14.72 7.13
CA ILE A 3 -33.35 16.15 7.28
C ILE A 3 -31.87 16.43 6.98
N ILE A 4 -30.95 15.52 7.31
CA ILE A 4 -29.50 15.73 7.11
C ILE A 4 -29.08 15.60 5.63
N GLN A 5 -29.74 14.74 4.85
CA GLN A 5 -29.50 14.65 3.40
C GLN A 5 -30.07 15.84 2.60
N LYS A 6 -31.12 16.50 3.09
CA LYS A 6 -31.71 17.67 2.41
C LYS A 6 -30.89 18.94 2.66
N SER A 7 -30.28 19.09 3.84
CA SER A 7 -29.45 20.26 4.15
C SER A 7 -28.14 20.32 3.36
N PHE A 8 -27.64 19.19 2.83
CA PHE A 8 -26.45 19.16 1.99
C PHE A 8 -26.72 19.66 0.56
N ILE A 9 -27.95 19.49 0.05
CA ILE A 9 -28.36 19.95 -1.29
C ILE A 9 -28.78 21.43 -1.28
N LEU A 10 -29.25 21.96 -0.14
CA LEU A 10 -29.75 23.34 -0.05
C LEU A 10 -28.64 24.41 0.13
N ALA A 11 -27.41 24.03 0.48
CA ALA A 11 -26.30 24.99 0.60
C ALA A 11 -25.66 25.39 -0.75
N VAL A 12 -26.05 24.75 -1.86
CA VAL A 12 -25.47 25.01 -3.20
C VAL A 12 -26.32 26.00 -4.03
N THR A 13 -27.49 26.43 -3.55
CA THR A 13 -28.40 27.30 -4.30
C THR A 13 -28.33 28.79 -3.96
N THR A 14 -27.31 29.25 -3.23
CA THR A 14 -27.17 30.69 -2.90
C THR A 14 -25.77 31.23 -3.17
N VAL A 15 -25.20 31.05 -4.37
CA VAL A 15 -24.00 31.80 -4.74
C VAL A 15 -23.94 32.16 -6.23
N GLY A 16 -24.69 33.20 -6.63
CA GLY A 16 -24.51 33.85 -7.93
C GLY A 16 -23.09 34.40 -8.17
N ALA A 17 -22.28 34.53 -7.11
CA ALA A 17 -20.90 35.03 -7.16
C ALA A 17 -19.81 33.94 -7.30
N PHE A 18 -20.10 32.64 -7.07
CA PHE A 18 -19.10 31.57 -7.13
C PHE A 18 -18.70 31.22 -8.57
N HIS A 19 -19.55 31.60 -9.53
CA HIS A 19 -19.36 31.33 -10.94
C HIS A 19 -18.40 32.28 -11.66
N LEU A 20 -18.02 33.43 -11.09
CA LEU A 20 -17.11 34.36 -11.76
C LEU A 20 -15.62 34.21 -11.37
N LEU A 21 -15.31 33.81 -10.13
CA LEU A 21 -13.90 33.81 -9.66
C LEU A 21 -13.15 32.47 -9.76
N VAL A 22 -13.85 31.33 -9.85
CA VAL A 22 -13.16 30.02 -9.85
C VAL A 22 -12.88 29.58 -11.30
N PRO A 23 -11.61 29.28 -11.67
CA PRO A 23 -11.27 28.80 -13.00
C PRO A 23 -12.12 27.60 -13.41
N ARG A 24 -12.50 27.53 -14.68
CA ARG A 24 -13.40 26.47 -15.21
C ARG A 24 -12.84 25.07 -14.97
N SER A 25 -11.52 24.89 -15.00
CA SER A 25 -10.81 23.64 -14.66
C SER A 25 -11.01 23.23 -13.20
N VAL A 26 -10.93 24.17 -12.26
CA VAL A 26 -11.14 23.94 -10.83
C VAL A 26 -12.61 23.59 -10.55
N LYS A 27 -13.55 24.27 -11.22
CA LYS A 27 -14.98 23.92 -11.14
C LYS A 27 -15.26 22.53 -11.69
N MET A 28 -14.67 22.18 -12.83
CA MET A 28 -14.82 20.85 -13.43
C MET A 28 -14.25 19.75 -12.54
N ALA A 29 -13.07 19.95 -11.96
CA ALA A 29 -12.49 19.02 -10.99
C ALA A 29 -13.37 18.88 -9.74
N PHE A 30 -13.89 19.99 -9.20
CA PHE A 30 -14.82 19.98 -8.07
C PHE A 30 -16.12 19.22 -8.39
N PHE A 31 -16.72 19.46 -9.56
CA PHE A 31 -17.96 18.81 -9.98
C PHE A 31 -17.77 17.31 -10.26
N ALA A 32 -16.65 16.93 -10.87
CA ALA A 32 -16.28 15.52 -11.05
C ALA A 32 -16.12 14.80 -9.71
N ASN A 33 -15.43 15.42 -8.74
CA ASN A 33 -15.31 14.89 -7.38
C ASN A 33 -16.69 14.75 -6.69
N LEU A 34 -17.60 15.72 -6.89
CA LEU A 34 -18.94 15.68 -6.27
C LEU A 34 -19.80 14.54 -6.82
N VAL A 35 -19.73 14.27 -8.12
CA VAL A 35 -20.44 13.14 -8.75
C VAL A 35 -19.88 11.80 -8.25
N GLU A 36 -18.56 11.68 -8.11
CA GLU A 36 -17.91 10.49 -7.55
C GLU A 36 -18.36 10.25 -6.09
N MET A 37 -18.39 11.30 -5.27
CA MET A 37 -18.87 11.23 -3.88
C MET A 37 -20.35 10.82 -3.78
N ALA A 38 -21.22 11.34 -4.67
CA ALA A 38 -22.64 11.01 -4.67
C ALA A 38 -22.93 9.57 -5.10
N ARG A 39 -22.03 8.95 -5.88
CA ARG A 39 -22.12 7.57 -6.36
C ARG A 39 -21.34 6.57 -5.50
N ALA A 40 -20.55 7.05 -4.54
CA ALA A 40 -19.77 6.19 -3.67
C ALA A 40 -20.69 5.29 -2.83
N PRO A 41 -20.41 3.99 -2.75
CA PRO A 41 -21.16 3.11 -1.87
C PRO A 41 -20.95 3.54 -0.41
N VAL A 42 -21.97 3.28 0.42
CA VAL A 42 -21.86 3.44 1.88
C VAL A 42 -20.93 2.33 2.41
N LEU A 43 -19.63 2.65 2.44
CA LEU A 43 -18.50 1.86 2.90
C LEU A 43 -17.58 2.80 3.69
N ASN A 44 -16.93 2.29 4.73
CA ASN A 44 -15.96 3.07 5.50
C ASN A 44 -14.70 2.26 5.86
N ASP A 45 -14.51 1.10 5.22
CA ASP A 45 -13.38 0.19 5.39
C ASP A 45 -13.09 -0.41 4.02
N VAL A 46 -11.87 -0.21 3.53
CA VAL A 46 -11.44 -0.61 2.20
C VAL A 46 -10.03 -1.21 2.32
N SER A 47 -9.81 -2.34 1.66
CA SER A 47 -8.52 -3.03 1.60
C SER A 47 -8.17 -3.40 0.17
N THR A 48 -6.88 -3.40 -0.17
CA THR A 48 -6.36 -3.97 -1.42
C THR A 48 -6.38 -5.50 -1.41
N ASP A 49 -6.24 -6.12 -0.24
CA ASP A 49 -6.42 -7.56 -0.06
C ASP A 49 -7.77 -7.81 0.62
N LEU A 50 -8.72 -8.34 -0.14
CA LEU A 50 -10.06 -8.64 0.37
C LEU A 50 -10.12 -10.01 1.05
N GLU A 51 -9.20 -10.92 0.73
CA GLU A 51 -9.21 -12.28 1.26
C GLU A 51 -8.41 -12.36 2.57
N ASP A 52 -7.25 -11.72 2.61
CA ASP A 52 -6.41 -11.56 3.80
C ASP A 52 -6.06 -10.08 4.03
N PRO A 53 -7.01 -9.25 4.50
CA PRO A 53 -6.76 -7.82 4.73
C PRO A 53 -5.70 -7.61 5.81
N PRO A 54 -4.79 -6.63 5.67
CA PRO A 54 -3.84 -6.31 6.73
C PRO A 54 -4.57 -5.87 8.00
N SER A 55 -4.10 -6.41 9.13
CA SER A 55 -4.64 -6.13 10.47
C SER A 55 -3.94 -4.95 11.10
N TYR A 56 -4.69 -4.17 11.87
CA TYR A 56 -4.17 -3.09 12.69
C TYR A 56 -3.63 -3.62 14.02
N ILE A 57 -2.56 -3.02 14.53
CA ILE A 57 -1.93 -3.30 15.82
C ILE A 57 -2.24 -2.18 16.81
N VAL A 58 -2.13 -0.91 16.38
CA VAL A 58 -2.43 0.25 17.23
C VAL A 58 -3.93 0.54 17.23
N ALA A 59 -4.53 0.60 16.05
CA ALA A 59 -5.98 0.75 15.93
C ALA A 59 -6.68 -0.59 16.20
N GLN A 60 -7.78 -0.59 16.97
CA GLN A 60 -8.55 -1.80 17.25
C GLN A 60 -9.74 -1.89 16.30
N HIS A 61 -9.48 -2.28 15.05
CA HIS A 61 -10.55 -2.60 14.08
C HIS A 61 -10.75 -4.11 13.98
N GLY A 62 -12.01 -4.52 13.83
CA GLY A 62 -12.36 -5.92 13.55
C GLY A 62 -11.96 -6.36 12.14
N PRO A 63 -12.30 -7.61 11.76
CA PRO A 63 -12.10 -8.08 10.39
C PRO A 63 -12.90 -7.25 9.39
N LEU A 64 -12.43 -7.19 8.14
CA LEU A 64 -13.16 -6.54 7.05
C LEU A 64 -14.52 -7.25 6.87
N PRO A 65 -15.66 -6.53 6.89
CA PRO A 65 -16.96 -7.19 6.78
C PRO A 65 -17.12 -7.95 5.46
N GLU A 66 -17.46 -9.25 5.53
CA GLU A 66 -17.58 -10.13 4.35
C GLU A 66 -18.52 -9.56 3.27
N HIS A 67 -19.66 -9.02 3.68
CA HIS A 67 -20.64 -8.42 2.77
C HIS A 67 -20.15 -7.13 2.08
N TRP A 68 -19.02 -6.54 2.49
CA TRP A 68 -18.41 -5.38 1.83
C TRP A 68 -17.44 -5.76 0.73
N LYS A 69 -16.79 -6.93 0.81
CA LYS A 69 -15.83 -7.40 -0.19
C LYS A 69 -16.36 -7.32 -1.64
N PRO A 70 -17.56 -7.85 -1.98
CA PRO A 70 -18.07 -7.72 -3.35
C PRO A 70 -18.38 -6.27 -3.74
N ARG A 71 -18.80 -5.42 -2.78
CA ARG A 71 -19.10 -4.00 -3.03
C ARG A 71 -17.82 -3.20 -3.28
N ILE A 72 -16.76 -3.47 -2.52
CA ILE A 72 -15.42 -2.89 -2.72
C ILE A 72 -14.90 -3.29 -4.09
N ARG A 73 -14.95 -4.59 -4.42
CA ARG A 73 -14.50 -5.12 -5.72
C ARG A 73 -15.22 -4.47 -6.89
N ALA A 74 -16.54 -4.30 -6.78
CA ALA A 74 -17.35 -3.69 -7.84
C ALA A 74 -17.15 -2.17 -7.95
N ALA A 75 -17.05 -1.46 -6.82
CA ALA A 75 -16.93 0.01 -6.83
C ALA A 75 -15.51 0.50 -7.12
N TYR A 76 -14.50 -0.27 -6.70
CA TYR A 76 -13.09 0.13 -6.75
C TYR A 76 -12.22 -0.97 -7.38
N PRO A 77 -12.49 -1.41 -8.63
CA PRO A 77 -11.72 -2.48 -9.28
C PRO A 77 -10.23 -2.12 -9.49
N TYR A 78 -9.91 -0.83 -9.46
CA TYR A 78 -8.56 -0.29 -9.57
C TYR A 78 -7.75 -0.36 -8.26
N ILE A 79 -8.38 -0.69 -7.12
CA ILE A 79 -7.67 -0.84 -5.85
C ILE A 79 -7.15 -2.27 -5.76
N GLN A 80 -5.86 -2.42 -6.09
CA GLN A 80 -5.17 -3.69 -6.10
C GLN A 80 -3.84 -3.56 -5.34
N PRO A 81 -3.29 -4.68 -4.82
CA PRO A 81 -1.98 -4.68 -4.19
C PRO A 81 -0.88 -4.23 -5.15
N LEU A 82 0.14 -3.56 -4.64
CA LEU A 82 1.33 -3.22 -5.42
C LEU A 82 2.34 -4.37 -5.34
N ARG A 83 2.99 -4.72 -6.46
CA ARG A 83 4.00 -5.78 -6.50
C ARG A 83 5.38 -5.20 -6.79
N ILE A 84 6.36 -5.58 -6.00
CA ILE A 84 7.77 -5.18 -6.12
C ILE A 84 8.56 -6.40 -6.57
N LEU A 85 9.29 -6.25 -7.66
CA LEU A 85 10.16 -7.28 -8.21
C LEU A 85 11.58 -7.06 -7.71
N LEU A 86 12.07 -7.99 -6.91
CA LEU A 86 13.46 -8.01 -6.50
C LEU A 86 14.28 -8.82 -7.51
N PRO A 87 15.43 -8.31 -7.98
CA PRO A 87 16.32 -9.10 -8.81
C PRO A 87 16.81 -10.31 -8.01
N ALA A 88 16.88 -11.47 -8.67
CA ALA A 88 17.44 -12.66 -8.05
C ALA A 88 18.89 -12.36 -7.62
N THR A 89 19.16 -12.39 -6.31
CA THR A 89 20.53 -12.33 -5.82
C THR A 89 21.29 -13.55 -6.35
N PRO A 90 22.51 -13.38 -6.89
CA PRO A 90 23.32 -14.53 -7.27
C PRO A 90 23.52 -15.42 -6.05
N ASN A 91 23.10 -16.66 -6.17
CA ASN A 91 23.24 -17.64 -5.11
C ASN A 91 24.75 -17.74 -4.80
N ARG A 92 25.15 -17.53 -3.54
CA ARG A 92 26.57 -17.57 -3.11
C ARG A 92 27.21 -18.94 -3.39
N ALA A 93 26.40 -19.95 -3.71
CA ALA A 93 26.80 -21.28 -4.15
C ALA A 93 27.46 -21.33 -5.55
N THR A 94 27.55 -20.23 -6.30
CA THR A 94 28.16 -20.21 -7.64
C THR A 94 29.71 -20.11 -7.61
N ILE A 95 30.33 -20.16 -6.43
CA ILE A 95 31.80 -20.23 -6.30
C ILE A 95 32.19 -21.48 -5.49
N LEU A 96 31.86 -22.69 -5.98
CA LEU A 96 32.63 -23.89 -5.69
C LEU A 96 32.57 -24.81 -6.93
N PRO A 97 33.70 -25.41 -7.37
CA PRO A 97 33.71 -26.34 -8.48
C PRO A 97 32.84 -27.57 -8.18
N LEU A 98 32.16 -28.03 -9.22
CA LEU A 98 31.37 -29.25 -9.32
C LEU A 98 32.06 -30.44 -8.62
N GLU A 99 31.52 -30.90 -7.49
CA GLU A 99 31.72 -32.30 -7.10
C GLU A 99 30.58 -32.83 -6.22
N THR A 100 29.83 -33.77 -6.80
CA THR A 100 29.02 -34.80 -6.15
C THR A 100 28.03 -34.35 -5.05
N ALA A 101 26.81 -34.03 -5.44
CA ALA A 101 25.65 -34.20 -4.56
C ALA A 101 24.43 -34.69 -5.36
N LEU A 102 23.83 -35.75 -4.82
CA LEU A 102 22.64 -36.51 -5.26
C LEU A 102 21.45 -35.61 -5.68
N PRO A 103 20.45 -36.12 -6.43
CA PRO A 103 19.31 -35.32 -6.87
C PRO A 103 18.60 -34.73 -5.65
N ALA A 104 18.78 -33.44 -5.44
CA ALA A 104 18.09 -32.69 -4.42
C ALA A 104 16.59 -32.78 -4.72
N VAL A 105 15.87 -33.48 -3.84
CA VAL A 105 14.44 -33.28 -3.65
C VAL A 105 14.21 -31.78 -3.60
N ILE A 106 13.42 -31.26 -4.54
CA ILE A 106 13.07 -29.84 -4.65
C ILE A 106 12.23 -29.51 -3.42
N SER A 107 12.89 -29.20 -2.31
CA SER A 107 12.26 -28.69 -1.11
C SER A 107 11.81 -27.26 -1.41
N GLU A 108 10.50 -27.05 -1.46
CA GLU A 108 9.81 -25.77 -1.74
C GLU A 108 10.05 -24.67 -0.69
N ALA A 109 11.26 -24.58 -0.14
CA ALA A 109 11.62 -23.61 0.88
C ALA A 109 12.28 -22.37 0.24
N SER A 110 11.47 -21.56 -0.45
CA SER A 110 11.80 -20.20 -0.91
C SER A 110 11.10 -19.16 -0.01
N PRO A 111 11.61 -17.92 0.10
CA PRO A 111 11.82 -17.21 1.36
C PRO A 111 10.53 -16.65 1.99
N THR A 112 10.22 -17.09 3.21
CA THR A 112 9.24 -16.46 4.12
C THR A 112 9.66 -15.05 4.53
N ILE A 113 10.95 -14.74 4.37
CA ILE A 113 11.60 -13.53 4.87
C ILE A 113 11.83 -12.55 3.72
N ILE A 114 11.53 -11.27 3.96
CA ILE A 114 11.92 -10.20 3.04
C ILE A 114 13.46 -10.13 3.00
N PRO A 115 14.10 -10.20 1.82
CA PRO A 115 15.56 -10.18 1.74
C PRO A 115 16.15 -8.94 2.40
N ALA A 116 17.12 -9.16 3.30
CA ALA A 116 17.91 -8.16 4.00
C ALA A 116 18.27 -6.90 3.19
N PRO A 117 18.91 -7.03 1.99
CA PRO A 117 19.32 -5.85 1.22
C PRO A 117 18.15 -5.05 0.65
N ALA A 118 16.98 -5.67 0.48
CA ALA A 118 15.78 -5.04 -0.05
C ALA A 118 14.89 -4.42 1.03
N ALA A 119 14.95 -4.91 2.27
CA ALA A 119 14.07 -4.47 3.34
C ALA A 119 14.24 -2.98 3.69
N LYS A 120 15.47 -2.49 3.84
CA LYS A 120 15.75 -1.08 4.16
C LYS A 120 15.22 -0.08 3.12
N PRO A 121 15.55 -0.19 1.81
CA PRO A 121 15.07 0.78 0.83
C PRO A 121 13.54 0.78 0.68
N ILE A 122 12.89 -0.37 0.85
CA ILE A 122 11.43 -0.48 0.85
C ILE A 122 10.84 0.23 2.06
N LEU A 123 11.39 -0.02 3.25
CA LEU A 123 10.93 0.61 4.48
C LEU A 123 11.12 2.12 4.45
N ASP A 124 12.29 2.60 3.99
CA ASP A 124 12.56 4.02 3.84
C ASP A 124 11.56 4.69 2.87
N ALA A 125 11.23 4.02 1.76
CA ALA A 125 10.22 4.51 0.80
C ALA A 125 8.83 4.60 1.43
N LEU A 126 8.41 3.57 2.19
CA LEU A 126 7.12 3.56 2.89
C LEU A 126 7.01 4.71 3.89
N ILE A 127 8.04 4.92 4.71
CA ILE A 127 8.08 5.99 5.72
C ILE A 127 8.08 7.36 5.03
N ALA A 128 8.91 7.55 4.00
CA ALA A 128 8.98 8.79 3.25
C ALA A 128 7.61 9.16 2.64
N VAL A 129 6.96 8.20 1.98
CA VAL A 129 5.64 8.42 1.36
C VAL A 129 4.57 8.66 2.42
N ALA A 130 4.54 7.86 3.50
CA ALA A 130 3.58 8.04 4.58
C ALA A 130 3.69 9.43 5.24
N ASN A 131 4.92 9.93 5.46
CA ASN A 131 5.17 11.27 5.99
C ASN A 131 4.79 12.37 4.98
N ALA A 132 4.92 12.11 3.68
CA ALA A 132 4.52 13.03 2.63
C ALA A 132 3.00 13.01 2.34
N MET A 133 2.24 12.11 2.95
CA MET A 133 0.79 12.05 2.78
C MET A 133 0.10 13.20 3.52
N PRO A 134 -0.91 13.86 2.92
CA PRO A 134 -1.56 14.99 3.55
C PRO A 134 -2.26 14.60 4.85
N GLN A 135 -1.85 15.24 5.96
CA GLN A 135 -2.48 15.08 7.29
C GLN A 135 -2.41 13.64 7.82
N TRP A 136 -1.38 12.88 7.44
CA TRP A 136 -1.08 11.61 8.07
C TRP A 136 -0.16 11.81 9.28
N HIS A 137 -0.34 10.95 10.28
CA HIS A 137 0.56 10.81 11.41
C HIS A 137 0.92 9.34 11.55
N VAL A 138 2.19 8.98 11.37
CA VAL A 138 2.66 7.59 11.51
C VAL A 138 2.71 7.24 13.00
N GLU A 139 1.96 6.22 13.40
CA GLU A 139 1.86 5.76 14.80
C GLU A 139 2.84 4.63 15.09
N ARG A 140 3.06 3.75 14.10
CA ARG A 140 3.91 2.56 14.27
C ARG A 140 4.54 2.13 12.97
N VAL A 141 5.76 1.61 13.10
CA VAL A 141 6.51 0.96 12.05
C VAL A 141 7.08 -0.35 12.60
N ILE A 142 6.97 -1.43 11.82
CA ILE A 142 7.56 -2.74 12.09
C ILE A 142 8.36 -3.14 10.84
N PRO A 143 9.65 -3.49 10.97
CA PRO A 143 10.44 -3.47 12.20
C PRO A 143 10.62 -2.03 12.74
N ASP A 144 10.67 -1.87 14.07
CA ASP A 144 10.88 -0.57 14.71
C ASP A 144 12.35 -0.16 14.53
N ILE A 145 12.65 0.56 13.45
CA ILE A 145 13.97 1.16 13.23
C ILE A 145 13.96 2.54 13.89
N LYS A 146 14.09 2.59 15.21
CA LYS A 146 14.38 3.84 15.91
C LYS A 146 15.76 4.36 15.45
N GLY A 147 15.79 5.23 14.44
CA GLY A 147 17.02 5.86 13.97
C GLY A 147 17.01 6.51 12.57
N SER A 148 15.91 6.57 11.82
CA SER A 148 15.94 7.18 10.46
C SER A 148 15.84 8.73 10.44
N GLY A 149 15.91 9.38 11.60
CA GLY A 149 16.20 10.81 11.72
C GLY A 149 17.66 11.01 12.12
N SER A 150 18.40 11.76 11.30
CA SER A 150 19.85 12.03 11.31
C SER A 150 20.74 10.83 10.97
N ALA A 151 21.26 10.86 9.75
CA ALA A 151 22.41 10.09 9.36
C ALA A 151 23.62 10.54 10.19
N ASP A 152 24.09 9.66 11.07
CA ASP A 152 25.50 9.61 11.46
C ASP A 152 26.01 8.19 11.22
N ALA A 153 27.18 8.12 10.61
CA ALA A 153 27.80 6.91 10.13
C ALA A 153 28.38 6.08 11.28
N ALA A 154 27.59 5.17 11.87
CA ALA A 154 28.09 4.04 12.66
C ALA A 154 26.96 3.10 13.08
N ASP A 155 26.36 2.31 12.17
CA ASP A 155 25.47 1.20 12.59
C ASP A 155 25.45 0.06 11.55
N ALA A 156 26.60 -0.61 11.42
CA ALA A 156 26.67 -1.90 10.73
C ALA A 156 25.88 -3.00 11.48
N GLU A 157 25.54 -2.78 12.75
CA GLU A 157 24.87 -3.75 13.62
C GLU A 157 23.32 -3.71 13.50
N ALA A 158 22.73 -2.53 13.23
CA ALA A 158 21.30 -2.41 12.91
C ALA A 158 20.93 -3.07 11.56
N THR A 159 21.93 -3.27 10.69
CA THR A 159 21.77 -3.97 9.41
C THR A 159 21.53 -5.47 9.61
N ALA A 160 21.93 -6.05 10.75
CA ALA A 160 21.78 -7.48 11.04
C ALA A 160 20.38 -7.87 11.53
N ALA A 161 19.67 -7.00 12.25
CA ALA A 161 18.27 -7.26 12.66
C ALA A 161 17.29 -7.22 11.47
N VAL A 162 17.64 -6.43 10.44
CA VAL A 162 16.97 -6.46 9.13
C VAL A 162 17.45 -7.65 8.29
N ALA A 163 18.66 -8.18 8.57
CA ALA A 163 19.23 -9.30 7.84
C ALA A 163 18.53 -10.65 8.06
N SER A 164 17.89 -10.78 9.22
CA SER A 164 16.96 -11.86 9.57
C SER A 164 15.52 -11.34 9.62
N GLY A 165 15.19 -10.37 8.76
CA GLY A 165 14.04 -9.48 8.88
C GLY A 165 12.69 -10.15 9.07
N PRO A 166 11.69 -9.42 9.58
CA PRO A 166 10.36 -9.97 9.82
C PRO A 166 9.73 -10.51 8.53
N ASP A 167 8.88 -11.53 8.66
CA ASP A 167 8.09 -12.11 7.57
C ASP A 167 7.20 -11.07 6.85
N ALA A 168 7.02 -9.89 7.47
CA ALA A 168 6.36 -8.74 6.89
C ALA A 168 6.89 -7.40 7.45
N ILE A 169 6.86 -6.36 6.63
CA ILE A 169 6.97 -4.95 7.07
C ILE A 169 5.55 -4.42 7.30
N LEU A 170 5.34 -3.65 8.37
CA LEU A 170 4.06 -3.03 8.67
C LEU A 170 4.22 -1.56 9.05
N VAL A 171 3.40 -0.69 8.46
CA VAL A 171 3.33 0.73 8.79
C VAL A 171 1.89 1.09 9.12
N GLU A 172 1.66 1.67 10.28
CA GLU A 172 0.36 2.19 10.71
C GLU A 172 0.40 3.70 10.86
N ALA A 173 -0.65 4.35 10.35
CA ALA A 173 -0.81 5.79 10.38
C ALA A 173 -2.26 6.21 10.58
N VAL A 174 -2.47 7.43 11.06
CA VAL A 174 -3.78 8.07 11.20
C VAL A 174 -3.86 9.24 10.24
N ALA A 175 -4.85 9.21 9.33
CA ALA A 175 -5.17 10.32 8.45
C ALA A 175 -6.27 11.19 9.08
N THR A 176 -6.05 12.50 9.14
CA THR A 176 -7.03 13.45 9.71
C THR A 176 -7.60 14.37 8.62
N THR A 177 -8.93 14.38 8.47
CA THR A 177 -9.61 15.29 7.51
C THR A 177 -9.50 16.75 7.95
N ARG A 178 -9.35 17.67 6.98
CA ARG A 178 -9.03 19.08 7.28
C ARG A 178 -10.14 19.83 8.02
N LEU A 179 -11.38 19.69 7.57
CA LEU A 179 -12.51 20.51 8.03
C LEU A 179 -13.18 19.96 9.30
N LEU A 180 -13.48 18.65 9.31
CA LEU A 180 -14.24 18.02 10.39
C LEU A 180 -13.37 17.20 11.35
N LYS A 181 -12.06 17.08 11.06
CA LYS A 181 -11.09 16.36 11.89
C LYS A 181 -11.46 14.89 12.14
N PHE A 182 -12.27 14.30 11.26
CA PHE A 182 -12.46 12.85 11.23
C PHE A 182 -11.13 12.15 11.03
N LYS A 183 -10.95 11.07 11.78
CA LYS A 183 -9.75 10.24 11.79
C LYS A 183 -10.04 8.94 11.07
N ASP A 184 -9.13 8.56 10.19
CA ASP A 184 -9.14 7.30 9.48
C ASP A 184 -7.81 6.59 9.76
N ASP A 185 -7.87 5.32 10.15
CA ASP A 185 -6.70 4.50 10.40
C ASP A 185 -6.25 3.86 9.07
N VAL A 186 -4.95 3.83 8.84
CA VAL A 186 -4.32 3.25 7.65
C VAL A 186 -3.27 2.24 8.12
N VAL A 187 -3.31 1.04 7.57
CA VAL A 187 -2.26 0.05 7.74
C VAL A 187 -1.74 -0.37 6.36
N VAL A 188 -0.42 -0.44 6.25
CA VAL A 188 0.31 -0.91 5.07
C VAL A 188 1.11 -2.13 5.49
N ARG A 189 0.99 -3.22 4.74
CA ARG A 189 1.72 -4.48 4.98
C ARG A 189 2.50 -4.86 3.73
N VAL A 190 3.78 -5.15 3.87
CA VAL A 190 4.62 -5.73 2.81
C VAL A 190 5.00 -7.14 3.19
N ARG A 191 4.84 -8.10 2.28
CA ARG A 191 5.13 -9.53 2.51
C ARG A 191 5.61 -10.20 1.23
N PRO A 192 6.37 -11.30 1.29
CA PRO A 192 6.64 -12.12 0.13
C PRO A 192 5.35 -12.68 -0.49
N GLU A 193 5.29 -12.72 -1.83
CA GLU A 193 4.21 -13.34 -2.59
C GLU A 193 4.65 -14.74 -3.06
N ARG A 194 3.80 -15.75 -2.82
CA ARG A 194 4.11 -17.16 -3.07
C ARG A 194 3.81 -17.54 -4.52
N GLY A 195 4.66 -18.36 -5.14
CA GLY A 195 4.37 -19.11 -6.36
C GLY A 195 5.10 -18.66 -7.63
N SER A 196 5.45 -19.63 -8.47
CA SER A 196 6.13 -19.46 -9.77
C SER A 196 5.32 -18.66 -10.81
N THR A 197 4.04 -18.39 -10.54
CA THR A 197 3.15 -17.58 -11.37
C THR A 197 3.20 -16.09 -11.04
N ALA A 198 3.71 -15.70 -9.86
CA ALA A 198 3.75 -14.30 -9.44
C ALA A 198 4.65 -13.46 -10.36
N ALA A 199 5.75 -14.02 -10.88
CA ALA A 199 6.59 -13.38 -11.88
C ALA A 199 6.09 -13.61 -13.32
N ALA A 200 5.37 -14.70 -13.58
CA ALA A 200 4.92 -15.10 -14.92
C ALA A 200 3.66 -14.35 -15.41
N GLU A 201 2.81 -13.88 -14.49
CA GLU A 201 1.62 -13.06 -14.79
C GLU A 201 1.90 -11.55 -14.84
N LEU A 202 3.12 -11.14 -14.49
CA LEU A 202 3.54 -9.74 -14.53
C LEU A 202 4.10 -9.40 -15.91
N ASP A 203 3.58 -8.34 -16.52
CA ASP A 203 3.95 -7.82 -17.84
C ASP A 203 5.33 -7.13 -17.80
N VAL A 204 6.32 -7.87 -17.31
CA VAL A 204 7.69 -7.42 -17.13
C VAL A 204 8.52 -8.43 -17.89
N GLY A 205 9.16 -8.00 -18.98
CA GLY A 205 10.02 -8.80 -19.86
C GLY A 205 11.30 -9.37 -19.21
N ALA A 206 11.22 -9.76 -17.94
CA ALA A 206 12.20 -10.53 -17.23
C ALA A 206 12.10 -11.99 -17.68
N SER A 207 12.76 -12.30 -18.80
CA SER A 207 13.22 -13.66 -19.07
C SER A 207 14.16 -14.05 -17.93
N ALA A 208 13.61 -14.64 -16.87
CA ALA A 208 14.40 -15.24 -15.81
C ALA A 208 15.29 -16.31 -16.45
N SER A 209 16.59 -16.08 -16.45
CA SER A 209 17.59 -17.09 -16.78
C SER A 209 17.33 -18.32 -15.92
N ALA A 210 17.22 -19.48 -16.56
CA ALA A 210 16.93 -20.76 -15.91
C ALA A 210 17.83 -20.95 -14.68
N GLY A 211 17.21 -20.98 -13.49
CA GLY A 211 17.91 -21.18 -12.20
C GLY A 211 17.90 -20.00 -11.22
N GLN A 212 17.31 -18.86 -11.57
CA GLN A 212 17.19 -17.70 -10.66
C GLN A 212 15.73 -17.38 -10.34
N GLU A 213 15.30 -17.66 -9.11
CA GLU A 213 13.94 -17.37 -8.65
C GLU A 213 13.86 -15.88 -8.23
N ALA A 214 13.10 -15.09 -8.98
CA ALA A 214 12.83 -13.70 -8.63
C ALA A 214 11.92 -13.67 -7.40
N VAL A 215 12.27 -12.86 -6.39
CA VAL A 215 11.41 -12.67 -5.22
C VAL A 215 10.42 -11.55 -5.53
N VAL A 216 9.13 -11.87 -5.48
CA VAL A 216 8.05 -10.89 -5.59
C VAL A 216 7.58 -10.52 -4.19
N LEU A 217 7.58 -9.23 -3.88
CA LEU A 217 6.96 -8.71 -2.67
C LEU A 217 5.63 -8.06 -3.01
N ARG A 218 4.64 -8.25 -2.15
CA ARG A 218 3.31 -7.67 -2.26
C ARG A 218 3.09 -6.64 -1.17
N VAL A 219 2.59 -5.47 -1.55
CA VAL A 219 2.19 -4.38 -0.67
C VAL A 219 0.66 -4.31 -0.62
N ASP A 220 0.11 -4.61 0.55
CA ASP A 220 -1.31 -4.48 0.85
C ASP A 220 -1.57 -3.23 1.69
N VAL A 221 -2.67 -2.53 1.44
CA VAL A 221 -3.09 -1.34 2.21
C VAL A 221 -4.55 -1.50 2.60
N ARG A 222 -4.85 -1.22 3.87
CA ARG A 222 -6.22 -1.07 4.38
C ARG A 222 -6.41 0.30 5.00
N SER A 223 -7.58 0.88 4.78
CA SER A 223 -7.95 2.17 5.35
C SER A 223 -9.40 2.17 5.83
N THR A 224 -9.57 2.54 7.10
CA THR A 224 -10.84 2.42 7.84
C THR A 224 -11.15 3.72 8.58
N SER A 225 -12.38 4.22 8.46
CA SER A 225 -12.84 5.39 9.20
C SER A 225 -13.26 5.02 10.62
N ARG A 226 -12.83 5.82 11.61
CA ARG A 226 -13.21 5.60 13.02
C ARG A 226 -14.68 5.90 13.30
N VAL A 227 -15.32 6.73 12.48
CA VAL A 227 -16.69 7.21 12.67
C VAL A 227 -17.44 7.28 11.35
N GLY A 228 -18.78 7.19 11.42
CA GLY A 228 -19.67 7.29 10.27
C GLY A 228 -19.96 5.95 9.59
N LYS A 229 -21.05 5.89 8.82
CA LYS A 229 -21.47 4.67 8.10
C LYS A 229 -20.86 4.57 6.70
N GLY A 230 -20.29 5.66 6.19
CA GLY A 230 -19.68 5.74 4.87
C GLY A 230 -18.69 6.90 4.80
N ASP A 231 -17.74 6.81 3.86
CA ASP A 231 -16.59 7.71 3.75
C ASP A 231 -16.57 8.55 2.45
N LEU A 232 -17.60 8.42 1.60
CA LEU A 232 -17.67 9.05 0.28
C LEU A 232 -16.44 8.73 -0.60
N ALA A 233 -15.96 7.49 -0.54
CA ALA A 233 -14.77 6.97 -1.21
C ALA A 233 -13.43 7.61 -0.75
N ALA A 234 -13.40 8.26 0.42
CA ALA A 234 -12.19 8.86 0.96
C ALA A 234 -11.06 7.83 1.19
N ASN A 235 -11.39 6.65 1.73
CA ASN A 235 -10.43 5.57 1.99
C ASN A 235 -9.90 5.01 0.67
N ALA A 236 -10.78 4.79 -0.30
CA ALA A 236 -10.43 4.35 -1.64
C ALA A 236 -9.45 5.32 -2.35
N ARG A 237 -9.76 6.63 -2.34
CA ARG A 237 -8.88 7.66 -2.91
C ARG A 237 -7.54 7.75 -2.17
N ARG A 238 -7.57 7.59 -0.84
CA ARG A 238 -6.38 7.62 0.01
C ARG A 238 -5.43 6.47 -0.33
N ILE A 239 -5.96 5.25 -0.42
CA ILE A 239 -5.18 4.05 -0.79
C ILE A 239 -4.54 4.26 -2.17
N ARG A 240 -5.33 4.70 -3.16
CA ARG A 240 -4.82 4.97 -4.51
C ARG A 240 -3.68 5.99 -4.52
N MET A 241 -3.89 7.14 -3.87
CA MET A 241 -2.87 8.19 -3.79
C MET A 241 -1.57 7.70 -3.13
N PHE A 242 -1.68 6.91 -2.06
CA PHE A 242 -0.52 6.34 -1.39
C PHE A 242 0.23 5.38 -2.31
N LEU A 243 -0.47 4.45 -2.98
CA LEU A 243 0.15 3.46 -3.88
C LEU A 243 0.82 4.13 -5.10
N ASP A 244 0.21 5.16 -5.68
CA ASP A 244 0.78 5.90 -6.82
C ASP A 244 2.08 6.62 -6.41
N LYS A 245 2.09 7.26 -5.23
CA LYS A 245 3.30 7.89 -4.66
C LYS A 245 4.36 6.85 -4.31
N LEU A 246 3.97 5.72 -3.73
CA LEU A 246 4.87 4.64 -3.35
C LEU A 246 5.54 4.02 -4.57
N ARG A 247 4.79 3.77 -5.64
CA ARG A 247 5.35 3.30 -6.92
C ARG A 247 6.46 4.25 -7.39
N THR A 248 6.16 5.54 -7.45
CA THR A 248 7.12 6.57 -7.90
C THR A 248 8.38 6.58 -7.04
N GLU A 249 8.23 6.53 -5.71
CA GLU A 249 9.36 6.51 -4.77
C GLU A 249 10.22 5.24 -4.89
N LEU A 250 9.59 4.08 -5.07
CA LEU A 250 10.30 2.80 -5.25
C LEU A 250 11.07 2.77 -6.58
N GLU A 251 10.47 3.25 -7.67
CA GLU A 251 11.11 3.35 -8.98
C GLU A 251 12.32 4.30 -8.95
N GLN A 252 12.20 5.44 -8.25
CA GLN A 252 13.32 6.38 -8.04
C GLN A 252 14.48 5.74 -7.26
N ARG A 253 14.19 4.75 -6.41
CA ARG A 253 15.19 3.97 -5.66
C ARG A 253 15.73 2.78 -6.44
N GLY A 254 15.35 2.64 -7.72
CA GLY A 254 15.83 1.58 -8.61
C GLY A 254 15.13 0.22 -8.42
N LEU A 255 14.04 0.17 -7.66
CA LEU A 255 13.24 -1.04 -7.51
C LEU A 255 12.22 -1.15 -8.65
N LYS A 256 12.10 -2.34 -9.22
CA LYS A 256 11.10 -2.60 -10.28
C LYS A 256 9.74 -2.84 -9.64
N VAL A 257 8.74 -2.08 -10.06
CA VAL A 257 7.37 -2.22 -9.59
C VAL A 257 6.53 -2.75 -10.73
N ALA A 258 5.81 -3.84 -10.49
CA ALA A 258 4.94 -4.42 -11.50
C ALA A 258 3.54 -3.82 -11.41
N THR A 259 2.95 -3.54 -12.57
CA THR A 259 1.55 -3.15 -12.68
C THR A 259 0.71 -4.40 -12.86
N SER A 260 -0.28 -4.60 -12.00
CA SER A 260 -1.35 -5.55 -12.32
C SER A 260 -2.13 -5.03 -13.53
N LYS A 261 -2.42 -5.92 -14.48
CA LYS A 261 -3.32 -5.63 -15.58
C LYS A 261 -4.73 -5.42 -14.98
N PRO A 262 -5.47 -4.38 -15.40
CA PRO A 262 -6.84 -4.16 -14.92
C PRO A 262 -7.77 -5.32 -15.26
#